data_AF-A0A855GQX1-F1
#
_entry.id   AF-A0A855GQX1-F1
#
_cell.length_a   1.000
_cell.length_b   1.000
_cell.length_c   1.000
_cell.angle_alpha   90.00
_cell.angle_beta   90.00
_cell.angle_gamma   90.00
#
_symmetry.space_group_name_H-M   'P 1'
#
loop_
_entity.id
_entity.type
_entity.pdbx_description
1 polymer ?
#
loop_
_entity_poly.entity_id
_entity_poly.type
_entity_poly.pdbx_seq_one_letter_code
_entity_poly.pdbx_strand_id
1 'polypeptide(L)'
;MIAKSVYHYWKLRLSVTKHKDNHLITLIKEIINKHKNRIGYRTVTDELRELGFVVNHKKVLRIMRENNLLCTKFKHRNRTYKSYKGKVGKTAKNKLNRRFVTNRPYQKLLTDVTQFNIKNGTKLYLSTIFDVCSKEIISYSISKRPTLEFVMESLLKAINVIPDLPYRTTIHSDQG
;
A
#
# COMPACT_ATOMS: atom_id res chain seq x y z
N MET A 1 -3.46 24.99 45.18
CA MET A 1 -2.22 24.39 45.74
C MET A 1 -2.57 23.00 46.26
N ILE A 2 -1.88 21.93 45.85
CA ILE A 2 -2.15 20.58 46.36
C ILE A 2 -1.63 20.47 47.79
N ALA A 3 -2.40 19.90 48.71
CA ALA A 3 -1.97 19.69 50.09
C ALA A 3 -0.72 18.79 50.16
N LYS A 4 0.23 19.13 51.03
CA LYS A 4 1.53 18.44 51.16
C LYS A 4 1.35 16.94 51.47
N SER A 5 0.36 16.60 52.29
CA SER A 5 -0.05 15.22 52.60
C SER A 5 -0.47 14.43 51.35
N VAL A 6 -1.25 15.06 50.47
CA VAL A 6 -1.72 14.47 49.20
C VAL A 6 -0.54 14.23 48.25
N TYR A 7 0.39 15.19 48.14
CA TYR A 7 1.61 15.02 47.33
C TYR A 7 2.48 13.84 47.81
N HIS A 8 2.75 13.76 49.11
CA HIS A 8 3.57 12.67 49.67
C HIS A 8 2.88 11.31 49.56
N TYR A 9 1.56 11.25 49.76
CA TYR A 9 0.76 10.03 49.55
C TYR A 9 0.87 9.52 48.12
N TRP A 10 0.66 10.38 47.12
CA TRP A 10 0.76 9.98 45.72
C TRP A 10 2.19 9.64 45.30
N LYS A 11 3.20 10.34 45.83
CA LYS A 11 4.61 10.05 45.57
C LYS A 11 5.01 8.65 46.06
N LEU A 12 4.61 8.28 47.28
CA LEU A 12 4.83 6.94 47.84
C LEU A 12 4.05 5.87 47.07
N ARG A 13 2.83 6.15 46.66
CA ARG A 13 1.99 5.18 45.94
C ARG A 13 2.53 4.91 44.53
N LEU A 14 2.98 5.95 43.83
CA LEU A 14 3.57 5.85 42.49
C LEU A 14 4.89 5.09 42.49
N SER A 15 5.76 5.30 43.49
CA SER A 15 7.01 4.54 43.62
C SER A 15 6.76 3.05 43.89
N VAL A 16 5.80 2.71 44.77
CA VAL A 16 5.44 1.32 45.07
C VAL A 16 4.88 0.56 43.85
N THR A 17 4.06 1.21 43.01
CA THR A 17 3.57 0.57 41.77
C THR A 17 4.69 0.19 40.80
N LYS A 18 5.79 0.95 40.78
CA LYS A 18 6.94 0.69 39.89
C LYS A 18 7.66 -0.61 40.28
N HIS A 19 7.70 -0.94 41.58
CA HIS A 19 8.32 -2.17 42.07
C HIS A 19 7.45 -3.42 41.86
N LYS A 20 6.11 -3.29 41.90
CA LYS A 20 5.18 -4.42 41.70
C LYS A 20 5.26 -5.03 40.30
N ASP A 21 5.64 -4.24 39.30
CA ASP A 21 5.69 -4.70 37.91
C ASP A 21 7.04 -5.32 37.52
N ASN A 22 8.05 -5.31 38.42
CA ASN A 22 9.40 -5.82 38.12
C ASN A 22 9.41 -7.26 37.62
N HIS A 23 8.67 -8.16 38.26
CA HIS A 23 8.57 -9.56 37.84
C HIS A 23 7.99 -9.68 36.42
N LEU A 24 6.93 -8.92 36.14
CA LEU A 24 6.28 -8.92 34.84
C LEU A 24 7.17 -8.29 33.75
N ILE A 25 7.97 -7.27 34.09
CA ILE A 25 8.96 -6.68 33.18
C ILE A 25 10.01 -7.72 32.77
N THR A 26 10.51 -8.53 33.71
CA THR A 26 11.49 -9.59 33.42
C THR A 26 10.91 -10.62 32.46
N LEU A 27 9.70 -11.13 32.75
CA LEU A 27 9.02 -12.09 31.88
C LEU A 27 8.77 -11.54 30.47
N ILE A 28 8.30 -10.30 30.38
CA ILE A 28 8.09 -9.63 29.08
C ILE A 28 9.40 -9.54 28.29
N LYS A 29 10.54 -9.24 28.95
CA LYS A 29 11.85 -9.19 28.29
C LYS A 29 12.29 -10.56 27.79
N GLU A 30 12.07 -11.62 28.55
CA GLU A 30 12.39 -13.00 28.17
C GLU A 30 11.61 -13.44 26.93
N ILE A 31 10.29 -13.23 26.94
CA ILE A 31 9.39 -13.49 25.80
C ILE A 31 9.87 -12.74 24.55
N ILE A 32 10.13 -11.45 24.68
CA ILE A 32 10.57 -10.60 23.56
C ILE A 32 11.92 -11.07 23.01
N ASN A 33 12.85 -11.48 23.87
CA ASN A 33 14.16 -11.98 23.48
C ASN A 33 14.08 -13.34 22.77
N LYS A 34 13.25 -14.26 23.29
CA LYS A 34 12.92 -15.56 22.65
C LYS A 34 12.44 -15.37 21.21
N HIS A 35 11.62 -14.34 20.98
CA HIS A 35 11.11 -13.98 19.66
C HIS A 35 11.99 -12.97 18.90
N LYS A 36 13.23 -12.73 19.33
CA LYS A 36 14.21 -11.85 18.67
C LYS A 36 13.65 -10.44 18.37
N ASN A 37 12.85 -9.86 19.28
CA ASN A 37 12.20 -8.54 19.13
C ASN A 37 11.24 -8.43 17.93
N ARG A 38 10.62 -9.54 17.49
CA ARG A 38 9.74 -9.59 16.30
C ARG A 38 8.24 -9.54 16.62
N ILE A 39 7.87 -9.56 17.89
CA ILE A 39 6.48 -9.67 18.35
C ILE A 39 6.01 -8.40 19.06
N GLY A 40 4.71 -8.12 18.96
CA GLY A 40 4.06 -6.98 19.61
C GLY A 40 3.38 -7.33 20.93
N TYR A 41 2.87 -6.32 21.64
CA TYR A 41 2.28 -6.48 22.98
C TYR A 41 1.08 -7.44 23.04
N ARG A 42 0.36 -7.64 21.93
CA ARG A 42 -0.76 -8.59 21.86
C ARG A 42 -0.26 -10.02 22.00
N THR A 43 0.68 -10.41 21.14
CA THR A 43 1.34 -11.73 21.20
C THR A 43 2.04 -11.96 22.54
N VAL A 44 2.70 -10.94 23.09
CA VAL A 44 3.29 -11.01 24.44
C VAL A 44 2.21 -11.28 25.50
N THR A 45 1.02 -10.69 25.38
CA THR A 45 -0.09 -10.92 26.32
C THR A 45 -0.61 -12.35 26.22
N ASP A 46 -0.69 -12.90 25.00
CA ASP A 46 -1.15 -14.27 24.77
C ASP A 46 -0.15 -15.29 25.35
N GLU A 47 1.16 -15.10 25.14
CA GLU A 47 2.19 -15.97 25.70
C GLU A 47 2.26 -15.88 27.24
N LEU A 48 2.05 -14.69 27.81
CA LEU A 48 1.90 -14.55 29.26
C LEU A 48 0.70 -15.36 29.79
N ARG A 49 -0.40 -15.40 29.05
CA ARG A 49 -1.59 -16.18 29.43
C ARG A 49 -1.30 -17.68 29.35
N GLU A 50 -0.58 -18.14 28.33
CA GLU A 50 -0.13 -19.54 28.22
C GLU A 50 0.79 -19.95 29.37
N LEU A 51 1.61 -19.02 29.86
CA LEU A 51 2.45 -19.21 31.05
C LEU A 51 1.68 -19.10 32.40
N GLY A 52 0.35 -18.95 32.35
CA GLY A 52 -0.52 -18.89 33.54
C GLY A 52 -0.71 -17.49 34.13
N PHE A 53 -0.17 -16.44 33.52
CA PHE A 53 -0.33 -15.07 34.00
C PHE A 53 -1.58 -14.40 33.41
N VAL A 54 -2.58 -14.16 34.25
CA VAL A 54 -3.80 -13.42 33.87
C VAL A 54 -3.54 -11.92 33.97
N VAL A 55 -3.03 -11.33 32.88
CA VAL A 55 -2.73 -9.89 32.78
C VAL A 55 -3.51 -9.23 31.64
N ASN A 56 -4.07 -8.06 31.90
CA ASN A 56 -4.76 -7.27 30.87
C ASN A 56 -3.76 -6.72 29.83
N HIS A 57 -4.06 -6.86 28.54
CA HIS A 57 -3.24 -6.35 27.42
C HIS A 57 -2.89 -4.85 27.55
N LYS A 58 -3.76 -4.04 28.19
CA LYS A 58 -3.48 -2.61 28.45
C LYS A 58 -2.33 -2.43 29.43
N LYS A 59 -2.23 -3.29 30.45
CA LYS A 59 -1.12 -3.28 31.41
C LYS A 59 0.19 -3.71 30.74
N VAL A 60 0.15 -4.77 29.92
CA VAL A 60 1.31 -5.22 29.11
C VAL A 60 1.78 -4.10 28.18
N LEU A 61 0.86 -3.45 27.46
CA LEU A 61 1.18 -2.32 26.59
C LEU A 61 1.82 -1.14 27.35
N ARG A 62 1.28 -0.78 28.53
CA ARG A 62 1.86 0.28 29.38
C ARG A 62 3.29 -0.07 29.78
N ILE A 63 3.52 -1.27 30.30
CA ILE A 63 4.85 -1.73 30.73
C ILE A 63 5.83 -1.72 29.56
N MET A 64 5.42 -2.23 28.39
CA MET A 64 6.28 -2.24 27.21
C MET A 64 6.62 -0.83 26.71
N ARG A 65 5.69 0.14 26.83
CA ARG A 65 5.95 1.55 26.51
C ARG A 65 6.93 2.18 27.50
N GLU A 66 6.69 2.03 28.79
CA GLU A 66 7.53 2.61 29.86
C GLU A 66 8.96 2.05 29.83
N ASN A 67 9.16 0.84 29.30
CA ASN A 67 10.47 0.18 29.22
C ASN A 67 11.08 0.14 27.81
N ASN A 68 10.52 0.86 26.83
CA ASN A 68 11.00 0.86 25.43
C ASN A 68 11.08 -0.54 24.78
N LEU A 69 10.15 -1.43 25.11
CA LEU A 69 10.10 -2.83 24.65
C LEU A 69 9.16 -3.03 23.44
N LEU A 70 8.64 -1.96 22.84
CA LEU A 70 7.79 -2.08 21.65
C LEU A 70 8.59 -2.55 20.43
N CYS A 71 8.01 -3.44 19.63
CA CYS A 71 8.62 -3.89 18.38
C CYS A 71 8.81 -2.73 17.40
N THR A 72 10.06 -2.50 16.99
CA THR A 72 10.44 -1.48 16.00
C THR A 72 10.86 -2.07 14.65
N LYS A 73 11.13 -3.38 14.59
CA LYS A 73 11.65 -4.07 13.39
C LYS A 73 10.69 -4.05 12.21
N PHE A 74 9.38 -4.02 12.47
CA PHE A 74 8.34 -4.01 11.44
C PHE A 74 7.55 -2.70 11.45
N LYS A 75 8.22 -1.55 11.62
CA LYS A 75 7.59 -0.29 11.20
C LYS A 75 7.29 -0.43 9.70
N HIS A 76 6.01 -0.52 9.35
CA HIS A 76 5.57 -0.41 7.96
C HIS A 76 6.27 0.82 7.37
N ARG A 77 7.21 0.61 6.44
CA ARG A 77 7.75 1.68 5.62
C ARG A 77 6.60 2.10 4.71
N ASN A 78 5.80 3.05 5.16
CA ASN A 78 4.85 3.77 4.33
C ASN A 78 5.61 4.71 3.38
N ARG A 79 6.51 4.18 2.55
CA ARG A 79 6.95 4.91 1.36
C ARG A 79 5.83 4.74 0.34
N THR A 80 4.82 5.59 0.44
CA THR A 80 3.88 5.78 -0.67
C THR A 80 4.67 6.34 -1.83
N TYR A 81 4.91 5.51 -2.84
CA TYR A 81 5.47 5.96 -4.11
C TYR A 81 4.52 6.99 -4.73
N LYS A 82 5.03 8.19 -5.05
CA LYS A 82 4.31 9.21 -5.81
C LYS A 82 5.12 9.48 -7.09
N SER A 83 4.65 9.01 -8.24
CA SER A 83 5.23 9.27 -9.57
C SER A 83 4.89 10.67 -10.09
N TYR A 84 3.79 11.25 -9.61
CA TYR A 84 3.30 12.55 -10.08
C TYR A 84 4.25 13.69 -9.73
N LYS A 85 4.93 14.23 -10.75
CA LYS A 85 5.87 15.37 -10.63
C LYS A 85 5.22 16.75 -10.86
N GLY A 86 3.89 16.82 -10.93
CA GLY A 86 3.15 18.04 -11.30
C GLY A 86 2.72 18.05 -12.78
N LYS A 87 2.11 19.15 -13.25
CA LYS A 87 1.73 19.34 -14.66
C LYS A 87 2.99 19.50 -15.52
N VAL A 88 3.45 18.42 -16.13
CA VAL A 88 4.49 18.47 -17.17
C VAL A 88 3.80 18.53 -18.53
N GLY A 89 3.97 19.63 -19.26
CA GLY A 89 3.44 19.81 -20.63
C GLY A 89 2.01 20.33 -20.75
N LYS A 90 1.50 20.34 -22.00
CA LYS A 90 0.14 20.82 -22.34
C LYS A 90 -0.87 19.69 -22.21
N THR A 91 -1.69 19.72 -21.16
CA THR A 91 -2.77 18.75 -20.95
C THR A 91 -3.83 18.89 -22.06
N ALA A 92 -4.08 17.81 -22.81
CA ALA A 92 -5.20 17.75 -23.72
C ALA A 92 -6.52 17.79 -22.93
N LYS A 93 -7.55 18.48 -23.45
CA LYS A 93 -8.88 18.50 -22.81
C LYS A 93 -9.40 17.06 -22.69
N ASN A 94 -9.80 16.65 -21.47
CA ASN A 94 -10.37 15.33 -21.24
C ASN A 94 -11.77 15.23 -21.88
N LYS A 95 -11.82 14.75 -23.12
CA LYS A 95 -13.08 14.57 -23.88
C LYS A 95 -13.93 13.42 -23.35
N LEU A 96 -13.29 12.39 -22.79
CA LEU A 96 -13.97 11.20 -22.29
C LEU A 96 -14.76 11.54 -21.02
N ASN A 97 -14.19 12.35 -20.14
CA ASN A 97 -14.76 12.81 -18.87
C ASN A 97 -15.40 11.67 -18.06
N ARG A 98 -14.66 10.56 -17.92
CA ARG A 98 -15.08 9.32 -17.24
C ARG A 98 -16.33 8.64 -17.81
N ARG A 99 -16.76 8.98 -19.03
CA ARG A 99 -17.89 8.34 -19.72
C ARG A 99 -17.43 7.08 -20.46
N PHE A 100 -17.16 6.01 -19.70
CA PHE A 100 -16.69 4.70 -20.19
C PHE A 100 -17.82 3.75 -20.60
N VAL A 101 -18.98 4.27 -20.96
CA VAL A 101 -20.11 3.47 -21.46
C VAL A 101 -20.41 3.92 -22.89
N THR A 102 -20.54 2.96 -23.80
CA THR A 102 -21.01 3.18 -25.16
C THR A 102 -21.57 1.88 -25.75
N ASN A 103 -22.62 1.99 -26.55
CA ASN A 103 -23.18 0.94 -27.41
C ASN A 103 -22.61 0.99 -28.85
N ARG A 104 -21.63 1.88 -29.04
CA ARG A 104 -20.79 2.18 -30.21
C ARG A 104 -19.52 1.36 -30.37
N PRO A 105 -19.42 0.27 -31.16
CA PRO A 105 -18.11 -0.36 -31.41
C PRO A 105 -17.10 0.66 -31.93
N TYR A 106 -15.86 0.58 -31.45
CA TYR A 106 -14.75 1.48 -31.82
C TYR A 106 -14.94 2.96 -31.46
N GLN A 107 -16.07 3.38 -30.88
CA GLN A 107 -16.31 4.80 -30.60
C GLN A 107 -15.37 5.35 -29.51
N LYS A 108 -15.05 4.51 -28.52
CA LYS A 108 -14.22 4.87 -27.37
C LYS A 108 -13.19 3.78 -27.15
N LEU A 109 -11.93 4.12 -27.40
CA LEU A 109 -10.80 3.23 -27.22
C LEU A 109 -9.96 3.70 -26.04
N LEU A 110 -9.54 2.76 -25.22
CA LEU A 110 -8.61 2.99 -24.12
C LEU A 110 -7.26 2.41 -24.47
N THR A 111 -6.21 3.05 -24.02
CA THR A 111 -4.85 2.52 -24.13
C THR A 111 -4.15 2.57 -22.79
N ASP A 112 -3.43 1.50 -22.49
CA ASP A 112 -2.60 1.38 -21.31
C ASP A 112 -1.31 0.59 -21.62
N VAL A 113 -0.27 0.87 -20.83
CA VAL A 113 1.02 0.16 -20.87
C VAL A 113 1.23 -0.59 -19.57
N THR A 114 1.20 -1.92 -19.64
CA THR A 114 1.42 -2.79 -18.48
C THR A 114 2.83 -3.38 -18.49
N GLN A 115 3.54 -3.29 -17.35
CA GLN A 115 4.84 -3.95 -17.16
C GLN A 115 4.68 -5.32 -16.49
N PHE A 116 5.34 -6.33 -17.05
CA PHE A 116 5.47 -7.68 -16.50
C PHE A 116 6.93 -7.98 -16.15
N ASN A 117 7.15 -8.68 -15.04
CA ASN A 117 8.45 -9.23 -14.68
C ASN A 117 8.45 -10.74 -14.96
N ILE A 118 9.32 -11.21 -15.85
CA ILE A 118 9.50 -12.63 -16.13
C ILE A 118 10.45 -13.25 -15.08
N LYS A 119 10.28 -14.54 -14.78
CA LYS A 119 11.11 -15.31 -13.82
C LYS A 119 12.62 -15.18 -14.03
N ASN A 120 13.08 -14.92 -15.26
CA ASN A 120 14.50 -14.73 -15.58
C ASN A 120 15.03 -13.29 -15.35
N GLY A 121 14.25 -12.43 -14.68
CA GLY A 121 14.60 -11.04 -14.41
C GLY A 121 14.37 -10.08 -15.58
N THR A 122 13.88 -10.57 -16.72
CA THR A 122 13.55 -9.72 -17.87
C THR A 122 12.24 -8.96 -17.62
N LYS A 123 12.22 -7.67 -17.96
CA LYS A 123 11.00 -6.86 -17.99
C LYS A 123 10.38 -6.91 -19.38
N LEU A 124 9.06 -7.11 -19.43
CA LEU A 124 8.26 -6.95 -20.64
C LEU A 124 7.25 -5.83 -20.43
N TYR A 125 6.95 -5.14 -21.52
CA TYR A 125 5.95 -4.08 -21.58
C TYR A 125 4.95 -4.45 -22.66
N LEU A 126 3.66 -4.38 -22.33
CA LEU A 126 2.55 -4.64 -23.23
C LEU A 126 1.79 -3.33 -23.43
N SER A 127 1.64 -2.90 -24.67
CA SER A 127 0.73 -1.81 -25.04
C SER A 127 -0.52 -2.44 -25.64
N THR A 128 -1.69 -2.00 -25.19
CA THR A 128 -2.98 -2.50 -25.70
C THR A 128 -3.88 -1.36 -26.14
N ILE A 129 -4.74 -1.65 -27.12
CA ILE A 129 -5.88 -0.82 -27.51
C ILE A 129 -7.15 -1.61 -27.21
N PHE A 130 -7.91 -1.14 -26.24
CA PHE A 130 -9.13 -1.77 -25.73
C PHE A 130 -10.37 -1.02 -26.20
N ASP A 131 -11.33 -1.72 -26.79
CA ASP A 131 -12.64 -1.16 -27.12
C ASP A 131 -13.60 -1.26 -25.94
N VAL A 132 -14.10 -0.11 -25.52
CA VAL A 132 -15.01 -0.01 -24.39
C VAL A 132 -16.37 -0.65 -24.69
N CYS A 133 -16.79 -0.72 -25.94
CA CYS A 133 -18.07 -1.29 -26.33
C CYS A 133 -18.05 -2.81 -26.28
N SER A 134 -17.19 -3.43 -27.11
CA SER A 134 -17.05 -4.90 -27.22
C SER A 134 -16.36 -5.55 -26.02
N LYS A 135 -15.59 -4.78 -25.24
CA LYS A 135 -14.69 -5.27 -24.19
C LYS A 135 -13.53 -6.11 -24.72
N GLU A 136 -13.16 -5.89 -25.98
CA GLU A 136 -12.09 -6.63 -26.64
C GLU A 136 -10.81 -5.80 -26.78
N ILE A 137 -9.68 -6.50 -26.85
CA ILE A 137 -8.40 -5.91 -27.26
C ILE A 137 -8.35 -5.94 -28.78
N ILE A 138 -8.43 -4.77 -29.41
CA ILE A 138 -8.37 -4.64 -30.88
C ILE A 138 -6.95 -4.88 -31.38
N SER A 139 -5.96 -4.40 -30.63
CA SER A 139 -4.57 -4.55 -31.00
C SER A 139 -3.65 -4.50 -29.78
N TYR A 140 -2.46 -5.07 -29.94
CA TYR A 140 -1.42 -5.02 -28.93
C TYR A 140 -0.03 -5.08 -29.56
N SER A 141 0.96 -4.71 -28.76
CA SER A 141 2.40 -4.87 -29.05
C SER A 141 3.15 -5.18 -27.76
N ILE A 142 4.25 -5.91 -27.87
CA ILE A 142 5.07 -6.33 -26.73
C ILE A 142 6.52 -5.93 -26.99
N SER A 143 7.17 -5.36 -25.98
CA SER A 143 8.59 -4.99 -26.05
C SER A 143 9.31 -5.29 -24.74
N LYS A 144 10.64 -5.49 -24.82
CA LYS A 144 11.52 -5.58 -23.64
C LYS A 144 11.86 -4.20 -23.06
N ARG A 145 11.52 -3.11 -23.78
CA ARG A 145 11.82 -1.73 -23.40
C ARG A 145 10.56 -0.85 -23.56
N PRO A 146 10.31 0.10 -22.64
CA PRO A 146 9.15 0.99 -22.72
C PRO A 146 9.45 2.17 -23.65
N THR A 147 9.42 1.94 -24.96
CA THR A 147 9.73 2.95 -25.96
C THR A 147 8.48 3.51 -26.65
N LEU A 148 8.60 4.61 -27.40
CA LEU A 148 7.45 5.16 -28.13
C LEU A 148 7.06 4.25 -29.30
N GLU A 149 8.02 3.57 -29.92
CA GLU A 149 7.78 2.80 -31.15
C GLU A 149 6.80 1.66 -30.93
N PHE A 150 6.90 0.91 -29.81
CA PHE A 150 5.97 -0.20 -29.57
C PHE A 150 4.55 0.31 -29.26
N VAL A 151 4.41 1.45 -28.57
CA VAL A 151 3.10 2.07 -28.35
C VAL A 151 2.46 2.47 -29.68
N MET A 152 3.24 3.13 -30.54
CA MET A 152 2.80 3.51 -31.89
C MET A 152 2.44 2.30 -32.75
N GLU A 153 3.16 1.19 -32.63
CA GLU A 153 2.86 -0.06 -33.33
C GLU A 153 1.45 -0.57 -32.99
N SER A 154 1.10 -0.64 -31.70
CA SER A 154 -0.25 -1.06 -31.28
C SER A 154 -1.33 -0.11 -31.81
N LEU A 155 -1.07 1.20 -31.78
CA LEU A 155 -1.99 2.21 -32.28
C LEU A 155 -2.24 2.09 -33.79
N LEU A 156 -1.16 1.97 -34.58
CA LEU A 156 -1.26 1.82 -36.04
C LEU A 156 -1.99 0.53 -36.43
N LYS A 157 -1.74 -0.58 -35.71
CA LYS A 157 -2.49 -1.83 -35.89
C LYS A 157 -3.98 -1.63 -35.63
N ALA A 158 -4.36 -0.89 -34.58
CA ALA A 158 -5.78 -0.61 -34.32
C ALA A 158 -6.40 0.23 -35.44
N ILE A 159 -5.72 1.28 -35.90
CA ILE A 159 -6.21 2.15 -36.98
C ILE A 159 -6.52 1.35 -38.24
N ASN A 160 -5.68 0.36 -38.57
CA ASN A 160 -5.88 -0.48 -39.76
C ASN A 160 -7.05 -1.48 -39.63
N VAL A 161 -7.47 -1.82 -38.41
CA VAL A 161 -8.57 -2.77 -38.15
C VAL A 161 -9.91 -2.06 -38.01
N ILE A 162 -9.91 -0.78 -37.62
CA ILE A 162 -11.13 0.01 -37.45
C ILE A 162 -11.75 0.24 -38.85
N PRO A 163 -13.01 -0.20 -39.07
CA PRO A 163 -13.68 0.04 -40.35
C PRO A 163 -14.01 1.53 -40.54
N ASP A 164 -14.47 1.90 -41.72
CA ASP A 164 -15.05 3.23 -41.91
C ASP A 164 -16.35 3.34 -41.11
N LEU A 165 -16.49 4.41 -40.32
CA LEU A 165 -17.54 4.56 -39.32
C LEU A 165 -18.27 5.89 -39.50
N PRO A 166 -19.61 5.91 -39.39
CA PRO A 166 -20.39 7.15 -39.48
C PRO A 166 -20.28 8.03 -38.23
N TYR A 167 -19.34 7.72 -37.33
CA TYR A 167 -19.11 8.44 -36.09
C TYR A 167 -17.62 8.46 -35.76
N ARG A 168 -17.24 9.43 -34.94
CA ARG A 168 -15.86 9.65 -34.53
C ARG A 168 -15.40 8.61 -33.49
N THR A 169 -14.21 8.08 -33.73
CA THR A 169 -13.41 7.33 -32.74
C THR A 169 -12.65 8.28 -31.82
N THR A 170 -12.71 8.03 -30.51
CA THR A 170 -11.94 8.76 -29.50
C THR A 170 -11.02 7.79 -28.77
N ILE A 171 -9.72 8.07 -28.80
CA ILE A 171 -8.71 7.31 -28.06
C ILE A 171 -8.37 8.08 -26.78
N HIS A 172 -8.32 7.37 -25.65
CA HIS A 172 -7.96 7.91 -24.36
C HIS A 172 -6.77 7.14 -23.77
N SER A 173 -5.69 7.87 -23.48
CA SER A 173 -4.55 7.41 -22.69
C SER A 173 -4.59 8.11 -21.34
N ASP A 174 -4.27 7.39 -20.26
CA ASP A 174 -4.00 8.03 -18.98
C ASP A 174 -2.65 8.77 -19.02
N GLN A 175 -2.48 9.75 -18.14
CA GLN A 175 -1.21 10.44 -17.90
C GLN A 175 -0.52 9.79 -16.70
N GLY A 176 0.28 8.75 -16.95
CA GLY A 176 1.08 8.06 -15.92
C GLY A 176 2.12 8.94 -15.23
#